data_AF-A0A2H0XU19-F1
#
_entry.id   AF-A0A2H0XU19-F1
#
_cell.length_a   1.000
_cell.length_b   1.000
_cell.length_c   1.000
_cell.angle_alpha   90.00
_cell.angle_beta   90.00
_cell.angle_gamma   90.00
#
_symmetry.space_group_name_H-M   'P 1'
#
loop_
_entity.id
_entity.type
_entity.pdbx_description
1 polymer ?
#
loop_
_entity_poly.entity_id
_entity_poly.type
_entity_poly.pdbx_seq_one_letter_code
_entity_poly.pdbx_strand_id
1 'polypeptide(L)'
;MTPGANIVYLCANSGLDLDKMLGPKIHIQAILRGLKIKNINPTLVAVQKSDSVREYDEFETVILPHRYLRGFVHRVIPYTGIVDSLRVFLRIVALNRKKQFALIHERYTGLSWGGVLAAKFLKIPFVLEMNGPGIEEKSIQGNPVKPFKKWLLLINQKVLLSYCSELILA
;
A
#
# COMPACT_ATOMS: atom_id res chain seq x y z
N MET A 1 -14.28 3.81 -14.74
CA MET A 1 -13.91 5.10 -14.13
C MET A 1 -14.02 6.20 -15.17
N THR A 2 -14.42 7.40 -14.77
CA THR A 2 -14.52 8.56 -15.67
C THR A 2 -13.14 9.16 -15.96
N PRO A 3 -12.90 9.67 -17.18
CA PRO A 3 -11.71 10.48 -17.47
C PRO A 3 -11.60 11.66 -16.50
N GLY A 4 -10.37 12.01 -16.13
CA GLY A 4 -10.03 13.05 -15.14
C GLY A 4 -10.12 12.61 -13.68
N ALA A 5 -10.58 11.39 -13.39
CA ALA A 5 -10.71 10.91 -12.02
C ALA A 5 -9.35 10.82 -11.32
N ASN A 6 -9.27 11.32 -10.09
CA ASN A 6 -8.10 11.15 -9.23
C ASN A 6 -8.19 9.84 -8.46
N ILE A 7 -7.09 9.10 -8.34
CA ILE A 7 -7.04 7.90 -7.49
C ILE A 7 -5.81 7.90 -6.60
N VAL A 8 -5.89 7.17 -5.49
CA VAL A 8 -4.71 6.78 -4.72
C VAL A 8 -4.26 5.41 -5.18
N TYR A 9 -3.01 5.28 -5.59
CA TYR A 9 -2.34 3.99 -5.70
C TYR A 9 -1.44 3.81 -4.47
N LEU A 10 -1.74 2.82 -3.63
CA LEU A 10 -1.19 2.70 -2.29
C LEU A 10 -0.25 1.49 -2.17
N CYS A 11 0.98 1.74 -1.74
CA CYS A 11 1.95 0.75 -1.28
C CYS A 11 2.19 0.96 0.22
N ALA A 12 1.34 0.38 1.05
CA ALA A 12 1.18 0.78 2.44
C ALA A 12 2.24 0.23 3.41
N ASN A 13 3.21 -0.56 2.95
CA ASN A 13 4.26 -1.14 3.76
C ASN A 13 5.61 -1.09 3.03
N SER A 14 6.69 -0.85 3.78
CA SER A 14 8.07 -0.80 3.26
C SER A 14 8.63 -2.16 2.82
N GLY A 15 7.83 -3.23 2.87
CA GLY A 15 8.21 -4.55 2.38
C GLY A 15 8.48 -4.57 0.88
N LEU A 16 7.94 -3.61 0.14
CA LEU A 16 8.17 -3.41 -1.28
C LEU A 16 9.11 -2.22 -1.47
N ASP A 17 10.37 -2.51 -1.76
CA ASP A 17 11.40 -1.50 -2.00
C ASP A 17 11.28 -0.98 -3.44
N LEU A 18 10.80 0.25 -3.59
CA LEU A 18 10.56 0.88 -4.89
C LEU A 18 11.82 1.45 -5.54
N ASP A 19 12.92 1.58 -4.78
CA ASP A 19 14.20 2.02 -5.34
C ASP A 19 14.88 0.87 -6.11
N LYS A 20 14.70 -0.37 -5.65
CA LYS A 20 15.31 -1.55 -6.28
C LYS A 20 14.60 -1.93 -7.58
N MET A 21 15.40 -2.23 -8.61
CA MET A 21 14.94 -2.77 -9.89
C MET A 21 14.43 -4.21 -9.74
N LEU A 22 13.22 -4.35 -9.20
CA LEU A 22 12.54 -5.62 -8.97
C LEU A 22 11.21 -5.65 -9.74
N GLY A 23 10.67 -6.85 -9.98
CA GLY A 23 9.38 -7.04 -10.65
C GLY A 23 8.24 -6.16 -10.13
N PRO A 24 8.09 -5.93 -8.80
CA PRO A 24 7.07 -5.04 -8.29
C PRO A 24 7.17 -3.59 -8.79
N LYS A 25 8.38 -3.05 -8.95
CA LYS A 25 8.59 -1.69 -9.44
C LYS A 25 8.08 -1.52 -10.86
N ILE A 26 8.48 -2.43 -11.75
CA ILE A 26 8.07 -2.46 -13.16
C ILE A 26 6.55 -2.60 -13.25
N HIS A 27 5.96 -3.49 -12.45
CA HIS A 27 4.52 -3.68 -12.41
C HIS A 27 3.78 -2.40 -11.99
N ILE A 28 4.19 -1.76 -10.90
CA ILE A 28 3.57 -0.51 -10.42
C ILE A 28 3.69 0.59 -11.49
N GLN A 29 4.86 0.77 -12.09
CA GLN A 29 5.05 1.74 -13.17
C GLN A 29 4.11 1.47 -14.35
N ALA A 30 3.98 0.21 -14.77
CA ALA A 30 3.07 -0.17 -15.86
C ALA A 30 1.60 0.16 -15.53
N ILE A 31 1.14 -0.13 -14.30
CA ILE A 31 -0.22 0.23 -13.86
C ILE A 31 -0.41 1.75 -13.89
N LEU A 32 0.49 2.51 -13.27
CA LEU A 32 0.39 3.96 -13.17
C LEU A 32 0.39 4.63 -14.56
N ARG A 33 1.24 4.16 -15.47
CA ARG A 33 1.25 4.63 -16.87
C ARG A 33 -0.05 4.27 -17.59
N GLY A 34 -0.53 3.04 -17.43
CA GLY A 34 -1.80 2.59 -18.00
C GLY A 34 -2.99 3.47 -17.56
N LEU A 35 -3.02 3.85 -16.28
CA LEU A 35 -4.02 4.77 -15.74
C LEU A 35 -3.91 6.16 -16.37
N LYS A 36 -2.70 6.73 -16.48
CA LYS A 36 -2.50 8.04 -17.15
C LYS A 36 -2.92 8.00 -18.63
N ILE A 37 -2.62 6.93 -19.35
CA ILE A 37 -3.05 6.74 -20.75
C ILE A 37 -4.58 6.75 -20.86
N LYS A 38 -5.29 6.25 -19.83
CA LYS A 38 -6.76 6.30 -19.75
C LYS A 38 -7.29 7.63 -19.17
N ASN A 39 -6.45 8.66 -19.10
CA ASN A 39 -6.76 9.96 -18.51
C ASN A 39 -7.23 9.86 -17.06
N ILE A 40 -6.68 8.92 -16.29
CA ILE A 40 -6.87 8.81 -14.84
C ILE A 40 -5.61 9.39 -14.18
N ASN A 41 -5.79 10.11 -13.08
CA ASN A 41 -4.72 10.82 -12.37
C ASN A 41 -4.33 10.06 -11.10
N PRO A 42 -3.37 9.13 -11.15
CA PRO A 42 -2.94 8.43 -9.95
C PRO A 42 -1.98 9.28 -9.10
N THR A 43 -2.23 9.30 -7.79
CA THR A 43 -1.27 9.71 -6.77
C THR A 43 -0.70 8.46 -6.10
N LEU A 44 0.61 8.23 -6.24
CA LEU A 44 1.30 7.14 -5.58
C LEU A 44 1.57 7.51 -4.12
N VAL A 45 0.97 6.78 -3.19
CA VAL A 45 1.28 6.88 -1.76
C VAL A 45 2.06 5.64 -1.37
N ALA A 46 3.29 5.80 -0.89
CA ALA A 46 4.13 4.66 -0.55
C ALA A 46 4.86 4.87 0.78
N VAL A 47 4.97 3.78 1.56
CA VAL A 47 5.82 3.75 2.75
C VAL A 47 7.18 3.20 2.32
N GLN A 48 8.24 4.02 2.37
CA GLN A 48 9.58 3.64 1.92
C GLN A 48 10.63 3.92 2.98
N LYS A 49 11.79 3.27 2.90
CA LYS A 49 12.94 3.62 3.75
C LYS A 49 13.58 4.94 3.31
N SER A 50 13.62 5.17 2.00
CA SER A 50 14.10 6.40 1.38
C SER A 50 13.01 7.49 1.43
N ASP A 51 13.44 8.75 1.47
CA ASP A 51 12.53 9.91 1.47
C ASP A 51 12.02 10.27 0.07
N SER A 52 12.61 9.68 -0.99
CA SER A 52 12.20 9.89 -2.38
C SER A 52 12.44 8.64 -3.22
N VAL A 53 11.77 8.58 -4.38
CA VAL A 53 11.85 7.50 -5.37
C VAL A 53 11.90 8.14 -6.75
N ARG A 54 13.12 8.43 -7.24
CA ARG A 54 13.37 9.23 -8.46
C ARG A 54 12.71 8.65 -9.71
N GLU A 55 12.58 7.34 -9.78
CA GLU A 55 12.00 6.66 -10.95
C GLU A 55 10.46 6.78 -11.02
N TYR A 56 9.86 7.57 -10.14
CA TYR A 56 8.44 7.89 -10.12
C TYR A 56 8.17 9.39 -10.28
N ASP A 57 9.18 10.19 -10.68
CA ASP A 57 9.06 11.66 -10.84
C ASP A 57 7.99 12.07 -11.88
N GLU A 58 7.62 11.16 -12.80
CA GLU A 58 6.53 11.38 -13.77
C GLU A 58 5.11 11.30 -13.15
N PHE A 59 5.01 10.87 -11.90
CA PHE A 59 3.77 10.72 -11.14
C PHE A 59 3.75 11.66 -9.93
N GLU A 60 2.55 12.00 -9.47
CA GLU A 60 2.43 12.63 -8.16
C GLU A 60 2.73 11.58 -7.09
N THR A 61 3.82 11.77 -6.35
CA THR A 61 4.27 10.82 -5.33
C THR A 61 4.20 11.42 -3.93
N VAL A 62 3.82 10.59 -2.97
CA VAL A 62 3.78 10.93 -1.56
C VAL A 62 4.44 9.81 -0.79
N ILE A 63 5.68 10.05 -0.40
CA ILE A 63 6.51 9.07 0.30
C ILE A 63 6.43 9.33 1.80
N LEU A 64 6.06 8.27 2.53
CA LEU A 64 6.01 8.25 3.97
C LEU A 64 7.24 7.47 4.46
N PRO A 65 8.23 8.14 5.09
CA PRO A 65 9.43 7.44 5.53
C PRO A 65 9.08 6.43 6.62
N HIS A 66 9.45 5.18 6.42
CA HIS A 66 9.32 4.12 7.39
C HIS A 66 10.33 4.33 8.50
N ARG A 67 9.86 4.66 9.70
CA ARG A 67 10.71 4.87 10.87
C ARG A 67 10.56 3.68 11.80
N TYR A 68 11.61 2.88 11.88
CA TYR A 68 11.76 1.94 12.99
C TYR A 68 11.88 2.75 14.28
N LEU A 69 10.87 2.69 15.14
CA LEU A 69 11.00 3.20 16.51
C LEU A 69 12.14 2.43 17.19
N ARG A 70 13.23 3.13 17.54
CA ARG A 70 14.37 2.55 18.23
C ARG A 70 13.93 2.07 19.62
N GLY A 71 14.25 0.83 19.98
CA GLY A 71 14.03 0.25 21.30
C GLY A 71 13.48 -1.18 21.30
N PHE A 72 13.43 -1.80 22.49
CA PHE A 72 12.97 -3.19 22.73
C PHE A 72 11.53 -3.46 22.24
N VAL A 73 10.72 -2.41 22.05
CA VAL A 73 9.30 -2.48 21.68
C VAL A 73 9.07 -3.06 20.27
N HIS A 74 9.98 -2.82 19.32
CA HIS A 74 9.85 -3.34 17.95
C HIS A 74 10.04 -4.87 17.86
N ARG A 75 10.62 -5.50 18.90
CA ARG A 75 10.73 -6.97 18.99
C ARG A 75 9.44 -7.64 19.47
N VAL A 76 8.62 -6.92 20.24
CA VAL A 76 7.46 -7.49 20.95
C VAL A 76 6.14 -7.15 20.27
N ILE A 77 6.02 -5.96 19.68
CA ILE A 77 4.80 -5.49 19.05
C ILE A 77 5.11 -5.11 17.60
N PRO A 78 4.35 -5.59 16.61
CA PRO A 78 4.41 -5.12 15.22
C PRO A 78 3.79 -3.71 15.09
N TYR A 79 4.22 -2.82 15.98
CA TYR A 79 3.71 -1.47 16.21
C TYR A 79 3.93 -0.55 15.02
N THR A 80 4.96 -0.82 14.21
CA THR A 80 5.27 -0.04 13.01
C THR A 80 4.18 -0.13 11.96
N GLY A 81 3.50 -1.28 11.81
CA GLY A 81 2.37 -1.39 10.89
C GLY A 81 1.19 -0.51 11.28
N ILE A 82 0.93 -0.35 12.58
CA ILE A 82 -0.17 0.49 13.11
C ILE A 82 0.14 1.97 12.92
N VAL A 83 1.35 2.40 13.29
CA VAL A 83 1.78 3.79 13.12
C VAL A 83 1.79 4.17 11.65
N ASP A 84 2.33 3.31 10.78
CA ASP A 84 2.32 3.52 9.34
C ASP A 84 0.90 3.59 8.79
N SER A 85 0.00 2.70 9.24
CA SER A 85 -1.41 2.73 8.88
C SER A 85 -2.07 4.06 9.22
N LEU A 86 -1.82 4.60 10.42
CA LEU A 86 -2.37 5.88 10.84
C LEU A 86 -1.79 7.04 10.01
N ARG A 87 -0.49 7.01 9.72
CA ARG A 87 0.16 8.03 8.87
C ARG A 87 -0.38 8.00 7.44
N VAL A 88 -0.50 6.80 6.86
CA VAL A 88 -1.13 6.59 5.54
C VAL A 88 -2.56 7.12 5.55
N PHE A 89 -3.37 6.74 6.54
CA PHE A 89 -4.75 7.20 6.70
C PHE A 89 -4.85 8.73 6.71
N LEU A 90 -4.14 9.39 7.62
CA LEU A 90 -4.17 10.85 7.75
C LEU A 90 -3.71 11.54 6.47
N ARG A 91 -2.70 10.97 5.80
CA ARG A 91 -2.15 11.53 4.56
C ARG A 91 -3.15 11.43 3.41
N ILE A 92 -3.82 10.28 3.23
CA ILE A 92 -4.85 10.11 2.21
C ILE A 92 -6.02 11.06 2.47
N VAL A 93 -6.49 11.17 3.71
CA VAL A 93 -7.58 12.09 4.08
C VAL A 93 -7.19 13.55 3.78
N ALA A 94 -5.97 13.96 4.09
CA ALA A 94 -5.49 15.32 3.81
C ALA A 94 -5.40 15.60 2.30
N LEU A 95 -4.90 14.65 1.50
CA LEU A 95 -4.82 14.77 0.05
C LEU A 95 -6.22 14.82 -0.60
N ASN A 96 -7.15 14.04 -0.08
CA ASN A 96 -8.52 13.97 -0.62
C ASN A 96 -9.24 15.32 -0.58
N ARG A 97 -8.94 16.18 0.40
CA ARG A 97 -9.51 17.53 0.50
C ARG A 97 -9.24 18.40 -0.75
N LYS A 98 -8.12 18.15 -1.44
CA LYS A 98 -7.71 18.90 -2.63
C LYS A 98 -8.01 18.14 -3.92
N LYS A 99 -7.88 16.82 -3.90
CA LYS A 99 -7.91 15.98 -5.10
C LYS A 99 -9.27 15.32 -5.37
N GLN A 100 -10.09 15.10 -4.34
CA GLN A 100 -11.36 14.38 -4.46
C GLN A 100 -11.17 13.02 -5.16
N PHE A 101 -10.48 12.10 -4.48
CA PHE A 101 -10.21 10.77 -5.01
C PHE A 101 -11.50 9.97 -5.21
N ALA A 102 -11.60 9.30 -6.34
CA ALA A 102 -12.72 8.43 -6.66
C ALA A 102 -12.51 6.99 -6.17
N LEU A 103 -11.28 6.61 -5.83
CA LEU A 103 -10.89 5.24 -5.52
C LEU A 103 -9.56 5.21 -4.73
N ILE A 104 -9.43 4.24 -3.83
CA ILE A 104 -8.13 3.78 -3.29
C ILE A 104 -7.83 2.41 -3.87
N HIS A 105 -6.73 2.29 -4.60
CA HIS A 105 -6.19 1.04 -5.11
C HIS A 105 -4.94 0.67 -4.30
N GLU A 106 -5.02 -0.34 -3.44
CA GLU A 106 -3.90 -0.78 -2.61
C GLU A 106 -3.29 -2.07 -3.15
N ARG A 107 -1.97 -2.04 -3.35
CA ARG A 107 -1.18 -3.26 -3.56
C ARG A 107 -0.83 -3.86 -2.21
N TYR A 108 -1.22 -5.12 -2.03
CA TYR A 108 -0.95 -5.87 -0.81
C TYR A 108 0.55 -5.99 -0.57
N THR A 109 1.00 -5.42 0.55
CA THR A 109 2.43 -5.36 0.91
C THR A 109 2.69 -5.82 2.36
N GLY A 110 1.68 -6.40 3.02
CA GLY A 110 1.76 -6.95 4.37
C GLY A 110 0.84 -6.24 5.35
N LEU A 111 1.33 -5.94 6.55
CA LEU A 111 0.53 -5.33 7.63
C LEU A 111 0.31 -3.85 7.37
N SER A 112 -0.89 -3.50 6.90
CA SER A 112 -1.37 -2.13 6.85
C SER A 112 -2.89 -2.09 6.75
N TRP A 113 -3.51 -1.17 7.49
CA TRP A 113 -4.94 -0.87 7.44
C TRP A 113 -5.22 0.55 6.97
N GLY A 114 -4.19 1.32 6.64
CA GLY A 114 -4.33 2.75 6.31
C GLY A 114 -5.26 3.01 5.13
N GLY A 115 -5.19 2.18 4.09
CA GLY A 115 -6.06 2.26 2.92
C GLY A 115 -7.52 1.97 3.26
N VAL A 116 -7.78 0.87 3.97
CA VAL A 116 -9.14 0.51 4.43
C VAL A 116 -9.75 1.60 5.32
N LEU A 117 -8.99 2.10 6.30
CA LEU A 117 -9.47 3.16 7.19
C LEU A 117 -9.82 4.42 6.39
N ALA A 118 -8.98 4.80 5.42
CA ALA A 118 -9.21 5.96 4.59
C ALA A 118 -10.43 5.78 3.68
N ALA A 119 -10.57 4.61 3.04
CA ALA A 119 -11.71 4.28 2.19
C ALA A 119 -13.03 4.36 2.95
N LYS A 120 -13.09 3.76 4.15
CA LYS A 120 -14.29 3.80 5.02
C LYS A 120 -14.61 5.22 5.48
N PHE A 121 -13.61 5.98 5.90
CA PHE A 121 -13.81 7.35 6.39
C PHE A 121 -14.28 8.29 5.27
N LEU A 122 -13.68 8.18 4.09
CA LEU A 122 -14.01 9.01 2.93
C LEU A 122 -15.21 8.50 2.13
N LYS A 123 -15.71 7.29 2.44
CA LYS A 123 -16.78 6.60 1.71
C LYS A 123 -16.47 6.42 0.22
N ILE A 124 -15.23 6.07 -0.09
CA ILE A 124 -14.78 5.78 -1.46
C ILE A 124 -14.43 4.30 -1.61
N PRO A 125 -14.58 3.71 -2.81
CA PRO A 125 -14.25 2.31 -3.04
C PRO A 125 -12.80 1.97 -2.70
N PHE A 126 -12.58 0.73 -2.30
CA PHE A 126 -11.27 0.16 -1.99
C PHE A 126 -11.00 -1.04 -2.90
N VAL A 127 -10.03 -0.93 -3.79
CA VAL A 127 -9.56 -2.03 -4.65
C VAL A 127 -8.30 -2.60 -4.00
N LEU A 128 -8.27 -3.92 -3.79
CA LEU A 128 -7.09 -4.62 -3.29
C LEU A 128 -6.45 -5.42 -4.42
N GLU A 129 -5.17 -5.17 -4.70
CA GLU A 129 -4.33 -5.95 -5.60
C GLU A 129 -3.46 -6.92 -4.78
N MET A 130 -3.65 -8.22 -4.96
CA MET A 130 -2.85 -9.26 -4.31
C MET A 130 -1.96 -9.97 -5.33
N ASN A 131 -0.66 -9.73 -5.22
CA ASN A 131 0.33 -10.35 -6.09
C ASN A 131 1.06 -11.43 -5.33
N GLY A 132 0.60 -12.65 -5.53
CA GLY A 132 1.12 -13.85 -4.89
C GLY A 132 0.71 -14.02 -3.42
N PRO A 133 0.78 -15.27 -2.93
CA PRO A 133 0.49 -15.61 -1.55
C PRO A 133 1.71 -15.25 -0.69
N GLY A 134 1.87 -13.97 -0.32
CA GLY A 134 3.10 -13.45 0.28
C GLY A 134 3.51 -14.09 1.63
N ILE A 135 2.64 -14.86 2.27
CA ILE A 135 2.96 -15.66 3.47
C ILE A 135 3.56 -17.01 3.05
N GLU A 136 2.93 -17.66 2.08
CA GLU A 136 3.27 -18.97 1.53
C GLU A 136 4.55 -18.90 0.69
N GLU A 137 4.73 -17.85 -0.10
CA GLU A 137 5.92 -17.60 -0.91
C GLU A 137 7.18 -17.56 -0.04
N LYS A 138 7.10 -16.91 1.12
CA LYS A 138 8.19 -16.90 2.09
C LYS A 138 8.51 -18.27 2.66
N SER A 139 7.50 -19.12 2.82
CA SER A 139 7.69 -20.52 3.21
C SER A 139 8.41 -21.30 2.11
N ILE A 140 8.03 -21.10 0.85
CA ILE A 140 8.63 -21.75 -0.33
C ILE A 140 10.09 -21.28 -0.51
N GLN A 141 10.38 -20.00 -0.27
CA GLN A 141 11.72 -19.41 -0.33
C GLN A 141 12.61 -19.76 0.87
N GLY A 142 12.21 -20.70 1.73
CA GLY A 142 13.00 -21.16 2.88
C GLY A 142 13.08 -20.17 4.05
N ASN A 143 12.27 -19.11 4.06
CA ASN A 143 12.24 -18.07 5.09
C ASN A 143 10.85 -17.92 5.72
N PRO A 144 10.31 -18.98 6.36
CA PRO A 144 8.94 -18.99 6.84
C PRO A 144 8.68 -17.88 7.86
N VAL A 145 7.50 -17.27 7.76
CA VAL A 145 7.06 -16.24 8.69
C VAL A 145 6.79 -16.88 10.06
N LYS A 146 7.32 -16.29 11.14
CA LYS A 146 7.07 -16.74 12.52
C LYS A 146 5.57 -16.89 12.80
N PRO A 147 5.13 -17.91 13.58
CA PRO A 147 3.71 -18.23 13.77
C PRO A 147 2.83 -17.03 14.19
N PHE A 148 3.26 -16.26 15.20
CA PHE A 148 2.51 -15.08 15.65
C PHE A 148 2.36 -14.01 14.56
N LYS A 149 3.43 -13.76 13.80
CA LYS A 149 3.41 -12.79 12.69
C LYS A 149 2.57 -13.30 11.53
N LYS A 150 2.57 -14.61 11.25
CA LYS A 150 1.69 -15.26 10.28
C LYS A 150 0.23 -15.06 10.66
N TRP A 151 -0.13 -15.31 11.91
CA TRP A 151 -1.49 -15.11 12.42
C TRP A 151 -1.97 -13.66 12.25
N LEU A 152 -1.13 -12.67 12.59
CA LEU A 152 -1.47 -11.25 12.37
C LEU A 152 -1.63 -10.89 10.89
N LEU A 153 -0.77 -11.41 10.02
CA LEU A 153 -0.89 -11.19 8.57
C LEU A 153 -2.19 -11.79 8.02
N LEU A 154 -2.59 -12.97 8.48
CA LEU A 154 -3.86 -13.60 8.09
C LEU A 154 -5.07 -12.79 8.56
N ILE A 155 -5.04 -12.25 9.78
CA ILE A 155 -6.10 -11.34 10.27
C ILE A 155 -6.15 -10.09 9.40
N ASN A 156 -5.00 -9.48 9.14
CA ASN A 156 -4.91 -8.29 8.31
C ASN A 156 -5.44 -8.53 6.89
N GLN A 157 -5.06 -9.66 6.28
CA GLN A 157 -5.56 -10.07 4.97
C GLN A 157 -7.07 -10.27 4.99
N LYS A 158 -7.61 -10.94 6.02
CA LYS A 158 -9.07 -11.12 6.18
C LYS A 158 -9.79 -9.77 6.28
N VAL A 159 -9.23 -8.82 7.03
CA VAL A 159 -9.77 -7.46 7.14
C VAL A 159 -9.75 -6.78 5.77
N LEU A 160 -8.62 -6.77 5.07
CA LEU A 160 -8.50 -6.16 3.75
C LEU A 160 -9.52 -6.74 2.76
N LEU A 161 -9.64 -8.08 2.70
CA LEU A 161 -10.60 -8.78 1.84
C LEU A 161 -12.06 -8.50 2.22
N SER A 162 -12.37 -8.32 3.52
CA SER A 162 -13.74 -8.01 3.95
C SER A 162 -14.19 -6.59 3.60
N TYR A 163 -13.23 -5.69 3.35
CA TYR A 163 -13.50 -4.28 3.06
C TYR A 163 -13.19 -3.89 1.62
N CYS A 164 -12.61 -4.77 0.81
CA CYS A 164 -12.41 -4.50 -0.60
C CYS A 164 -13.74 -4.51 -1.34
N SER A 165 -13.96 -3.45 -2.11
CA SER A 165 -15.02 -3.38 -3.11
C SER A 165 -14.71 -4.30 -4.27
N GLU A 166 -13.43 -4.43 -4.63
CA GLU A 166 -12.95 -5.28 -5.72
C GLU A 166 -11.58 -5.88 -5.37
N LEU A 167 -11.35 -7.10 -5.84
CA LEU A 167 -10.09 -7.84 -5.66
C LEU A 167 -9.45 -8.10 -7.01
N ILE A 168 -8.20 -7.68 -7.18
CA ILE A 168 -7.36 -8.00 -8.33
C ILE A 168 -6.35 -9.06 -7.89
N LEU A 169 -6.32 -10.18 -8.60
CA LEU A 169 -5.30 -11.22 -8.46
C LEU A 169 -4.37 -11.13 -9.67
N ALA A 170 -3.08 -10.90 -9.43
CA ALA A 170 -2.07 -10.81 -10.49
C ALA A 170 -0.81 -11.62 -10.17
#